data_AF-A0A7J9YSS8-F1
#
_entry.id   AF-A0A7J9YSS8-F1
#
_cell.length_a   1.000
_cell.length_b   1.000
_cell.length_c   1.000
_cell.angle_alpha   90.00
_cell.angle_beta   90.00
_cell.angle_gamma   90.00
#
_symmetry.space_group_name_H-M   'P 1'
#
loop_
_entity.id
_entity.type
_entity.pdbx_description
1 polymer ?
#
loop_
_entity_poly.entity_id
_entity_poly.type
_entity_poly.pdbx_seq_one_letter_code
_entity_poly.pdbx_strand_id
1 'polypeptide(L)'
;MSVEHTDVARAADGARAADGISYEDLYDRWEQGNWRASAIDFTRDREGWNALTEIQHRSALWIYSMFFYGEDSVADNLSPYIDAAPRPEQKYFLATQQVDEVRHSVFFHRFFREVIGAGDSISSTLAYTEPQLNWGYRNVFDRLDRMADDLRKDRSLPNFARGIALYHMVVEATLAQPGQHYIEDYFAKAGTMPGFNEGMTNVSRDEQRHIGFGVKVLSECFRESDECKAAVAELLRELLPYSVAVFTPPGWDLSYTRCYGFELEDIYAFGLRSVRTKWRATGYPLEEMPGVLPLDPELDPEEIARRQITLMRAGVLGAPNGAPESSPEIQRLLFDLVARVARTEAVNGAPMTIQWRFSDAAPWHLRIDNGRSAAEPGVAPDADLTLETSWRDFVGVSMQGEDPRGLMLRRRLRPRGSLRQLARLQKVFPRRPNRLR
;
A
#
# COMPACT_ATOMS: atom_id res chain seq x y z
N MET A 1 -27.18 -15.01 7.26
CA MET A 1 -28.20 -15.21 6.21
C MET A 1 -28.52 -13.96 5.39
N SER A 2 -28.76 -12.76 5.95
CA SER A 2 -28.95 -11.55 5.12
C SER A 2 -27.63 -10.92 4.64
N VAL A 3 -26.59 -10.91 5.47
CA VAL A 3 -25.27 -10.30 5.17
C VAL A 3 -24.50 -11.08 4.09
N GLU A 4 -24.44 -12.42 4.22
CA GLU A 4 -23.80 -13.30 3.22
C GLU A 4 -24.40 -13.15 1.82
N HIS A 5 -25.72 -12.91 1.70
CA HIS A 5 -26.35 -12.75 0.39
C HIS A 5 -26.02 -11.42 -0.28
N THR A 6 -25.87 -10.34 0.50
CA THR A 6 -25.42 -9.04 0.01
C THR A 6 -23.96 -9.04 -0.42
N ASP A 7 -23.09 -9.75 0.30
CA ASP A 7 -21.66 -9.81 -0.02
C ASP A 7 -21.38 -10.65 -1.25
N VAL A 8 -22.05 -11.80 -1.40
CA VAL A 8 -21.99 -12.64 -2.61
C VAL A 8 -22.52 -11.90 -3.83
N ALA A 9 -23.61 -11.12 -3.70
CA ALA A 9 -24.14 -10.32 -4.80
C ALA A 9 -23.20 -9.19 -5.22
N ARG A 10 -22.53 -8.53 -4.25
CA ARG A 10 -21.56 -7.46 -4.52
C ARG A 10 -20.25 -7.97 -5.12
N ALA A 11 -19.75 -9.13 -4.69
CA ALA A 11 -18.60 -9.80 -5.31
C ALA A 11 -18.90 -10.23 -6.76
N ALA A 12 -20.13 -10.71 -7.01
CA ALA A 12 -20.59 -11.04 -8.36
C ALA A 12 -20.69 -9.81 -9.28
N ASP A 13 -21.12 -8.65 -8.77
CA ASP A 13 -21.14 -7.40 -9.55
C ASP A 13 -19.73 -6.85 -9.84
N GLY A 14 -18.78 -7.04 -8.92
CA GLY A 14 -17.37 -6.72 -9.16
C GLY A 14 -16.75 -7.58 -10.27
N ALA A 15 -16.98 -8.89 -10.24
CA ALA A 15 -16.52 -9.81 -11.29
C ALA A 15 -17.08 -9.44 -12.68
N ARG A 16 -18.33 -8.96 -12.76
CA ARG A 16 -18.94 -8.45 -14.00
C ARG A 16 -18.24 -7.20 -14.56
N ALA A 17 -17.62 -6.37 -13.72
CA ALA A 17 -16.88 -5.21 -14.18
C ALA A 17 -15.57 -5.59 -14.89
N ALA A 18 -14.83 -6.58 -14.35
CA ALA A 18 -13.64 -7.11 -15.01
C ALA A 18 -13.97 -7.85 -16.33
N ASP A 19 -15.14 -8.47 -16.43
CA ASP A 19 -15.57 -9.14 -17.67
C ASP A 19 -15.85 -8.14 -18.81
N GLY A 20 -16.14 -6.88 -18.49
CA GLY A 20 -16.25 -5.78 -19.46
C GLY A 20 -14.91 -5.28 -20.02
N ILE A 21 -13.78 -5.74 -19.48
CA ILE A 21 -12.44 -5.37 -19.95
C ILE A 21 -11.91 -6.47 -20.88
N SER A 22 -11.48 -6.11 -22.08
CA SER A 22 -10.78 -7.00 -23.02
C SER A 22 -9.36 -6.50 -23.28
N TYR A 23 -8.41 -7.42 -23.47
CA TYR A 23 -7.03 -7.07 -23.81
C TYR A 23 -6.91 -6.38 -25.18
N GLU A 24 -7.78 -6.75 -26.12
CA GLU A 24 -7.90 -6.11 -27.43
C GLU A 24 -8.33 -4.64 -27.31
N ASP A 25 -9.39 -4.34 -26.56
CA ASP A 25 -9.83 -2.96 -26.33
C ASP A 25 -8.76 -2.13 -25.59
N LEU A 26 -8.07 -2.72 -24.62
CA LEU A 26 -6.96 -2.05 -23.95
C LEU A 26 -5.82 -1.70 -24.91
N TYR A 27 -5.49 -2.60 -25.83
CA TYR A 27 -4.48 -2.36 -26.87
C TYR A 27 -4.96 -1.32 -27.90
N ASP A 28 -6.19 -1.41 -28.40
CA ASP A 28 -6.76 -0.45 -29.35
C ASP A 28 -6.79 0.98 -28.77
N ARG A 29 -7.14 1.10 -27.48
CA ARG A 29 -7.09 2.38 -26.77
C ARG A 29 -5.68 2.92 -26.62
N TRP A 30 -4.68 2.05 -26.47
CA TRP A 30 -3.28 2.46 -26.48
C TRP A 30 -2.88 3.02 -27.86
N GLU A 31 -3.23 2.32 -28.95
CA GLU A 31 -2.91 2.79 -30.31
C GLU A 31 -3.53 4.16 -30.61
N GLN A 32 -4.79 4.36 -30.21
CA GLN A 32 -5.54 5.60 -30.39
C GLN A 32 -5.14 6.72 -29.41
N GLY A 33 -4.50 6.34 -28.28
CA GLY A 33 -4.14 7.21 -27.18
C GLY A 33 -2.69 7.71 -27.20
N ASN A 34 -1.96 7.55 -28.30
CA ASN A 34 -0.56 7.94 -28.36
C ASN A 34 -0.35 9.46 -28.21
N TRP A 35 0.69 9.83 -27.45
CA TRP A 35 1.14 11.21 -27.26
C TRP A 35 2.67 11.27 -27.25
N ARG A 36 3.22 12.49 -27.38
CA ARG A 36 4.67 12.70 -27.49
C ARG A 36 5.16 13.51 -26.30
N ALA A 37 5.87 12.85 -25.40
CA ALA A 37 6.52 13.53 -24.27
C ALA A 37 7.44 14.66 -24.72
N SER A 38 8.03 14.61 -25.92
CA SER A 38 8.87 15.68 -26.51
C SER A 38 8.10 16.85 -27.14
N ALA A 39 6.79 16.70 -27.36
CA ALA A 39 5.96 17.75 -27.96
C ALA A 39 5.31 18.67 -26.91
N ILE A 40 5.31 18.26 -25.63
CA ILE A 40 4.79 19.09 -24.54
C ILE A 40 5.60 20.38 -24.43
N ASP A 41 4.90 21.50 -24.44
CA ASP A 41 5.45 22.84 -24.31
C ASP A 41 5.47 23.29 -22.85
N PHE A 42 6.67 23.41 -22.28
CA PHE A 42 6.90 23.88 -20.91
C PHE A 42 7.29 25.37 -20.83
N THR A 43 7.20 26.13 -21.91
CA THR A 43 7.67 27.54 -21.95
C THR A 43 7.03 28.41 -20.88
N ARG A 44 5.74 28.18 -20.58
CA ARG A 44 4.96 28.91 -19.56
C ARG A 44 5.05 28.29 -18.17
N ASP A 45 5.54 27.07 -18.06
CA ASP A 45 5.54 26.32 -16.80
C ASP A 45 6.57 26.86 -15.82
N ARG A 46 7.69 27.41 -16.32
CA ARG A 46 8.71 28.04 -15.46
C ARG A 46 8.20 29.27 -14.71
N GLU A 47 7.32 30.05 -15.34
CA GLU A 47 6.66 31.18 -14.66
C GLU A 47 5.72 30.67 -13.56
N GLY A 48 4.92 29.63 -13.87
CA GLY A 48 4.03 29.00 -12.90
C GLY A 48 4.77 28.38 -11.73
N TRP A 49 5.89 27.69 -11.99
CA TRP A 49 6.77 27.13 -10.98
C TRP A 49 7.34 28.22 -10.09
N ASN A 50 7.94 29.27 -10.65
CA ASN A 50 8.55 30.37 -9.86
C ASN A 50 7.53 31.20 -9.07
N ALA A 51 6.25 31.12 -9.40
CA ALA A 51 5.18 31.81 -8.69
C ALA A 51 4.70 31.04 -7.44
N LEU A 52 5.16 29.81 -7.22
CA LEU A 52 4.79 29.01 -6.06
C LEU A 52 5.36 29.61 -4.77
N THR A 53 4.60 29.49 -3.69
CA THR A 53 5.11 29.79 -2.35
C THR A 53 6.20 28.78 -1.96
N GLU A 54 7.03 29.12 -0.97
CA GLU A 54 8.09 28.22 -0.49
C GLU A 54 7.56 26.84 -0.09
N ILE A 55 6.42 26.79 0.62
CA ILE A 55 5.82 25.51 1.01
C ILE A 55 5.31 24.71 -0.21
N GLN A 56 4.71 25.38 -1.19
CA GLN A 56 4.24 24.73 -2.41
C GLN A 56 5.42 24.18 -3.22
N HIS A 57 6.52 24.93 -3.35
CA HIS A 57 7.75 24.42 -3.96
C HIS A 57 8.25 23.15 -3.26
N ARG A 58 8.38 23.17 -1.93
CA ARG A 58 8.83 21.99 -1.16
C ARG A 58 7.89 20.80 -1.33
N SER A 59 6.57 21.04 -1.31
CA SER A 59 5.61 19.96 -1.46
C SER A 59 5.53 19.42 -2.88
N ALA A 60 5.56 20.28 -3.89
CA ALA A 60 5.58 19.85 -5.29
C ALA A 60 6.85 19.05 -5.58
N LEU A 61 8.01 19.53 -5.11
CA LEU A 61 9.27 18.80 -5.27
C LEU A 61 9.23 17.41 -4.61
N TRP A 62 8.63 17.30 -3.42
CA TRP A 62 8.45 15.99 -2.77
C TRP A 62 7.63 15.03 -3.61
N ILE A 63 6.44 15.45 -4.08
CA ILE A 63 5.53 14.56 -4.80
C ILE A 63 6.06 14.26 -6.21
N TYR A 64 6.55 15.25 -6.95
CA TYR A 64 7.10 15.05 -8.31
C TYR A 64 8.35 14.18 -8.30
N SER A 65 9.13 14.24 -7.22
CA SER A 65 10.28 13.36 -7.04
C SER A 65 9.86 11.90 -6.88
N MET A 66 8.77 11.65 -6.14
CA MET A 66 8.19 10.32 -6.06
C MET A 66 7.70 9.86 -7.43
N PHE A 67 6.91 10.66 -8.15
CA PHE A 67 6.48 10.30 -9.51
C PHE A 67 7.66 9.97 -10.42
N PHE A 68 8.61 10.88 -10.60
CA PHE A 68 9.72 10.64 -11.53
C PHE A 68 10.50 9.36 -11.20
N TYR A 69 10.85 9.15 -9.92
CA TYR A 69 11.50 7.91 -9.50
C TYR A 69 10.62 6.70 -9.76
N GLY A 70 9.31 6.82 -9.48
CA GLY A 70 8.33 5.77 -9.69
C GLY A 70 8.28 5.34 -11.15
N GLU A 71 8.05 6.29 -12.06
CA GLU A 71 7.96 6.06 -13.51
C GLU A 71 9.23 5.38 -14.06
N ASP A 72 10.41 5.81 -13.61
CA ASP A 72 11.67 5.19 -14.02
C ASP A 72 11.81 3.75 -13.51
N SER A 73 11.48 3.52 -12.24
CA SER A 73 11.57 2.20 -11.62
C SER A 73 10.55 1.21 -12.20
N VAL A 74 9.33 1.65 -12.48
CA VAL A 74 8.31 0.79 -13.08
C VAL A 74 8.67 0.45 -14.53
N ALA A 75 9.22 1.40 -15.31
CA ALA A 75 9.74 1.15 -16.65
C ALA A 75 10.87 0.12 -16.70
N ASP A 76 11.84 0.22 -15.78
CA ASP A 76 12.98 -0.70 -15.68
C ASP A 76 12.53 -2.12 -15.27
N ASN A 77 11.59 -2.19 -14.33
CA ASN A 77 11.13 -3.46 -13.75
C ASN A 77 10.08 -4.21 -14.56
N LEU A 78 9.51 -3.63 -15.63
CA LEU A 78 8.37 -4.26 -16.32
C LEU A 78 8.77 -5.46 -17.20
N SER A 79 10.03 -5.55 -17.66
CA SER A 79 10.44 -6.63 -18.59
C SER A 79 10.21 -8.06 -18.07
N PRO A 80 10.48 -8.41 -16.79
CA PRO A 80 10.17 -9.74 -16.26
C PRO A 80 8.67 -10.05 -16.17
N TYR A 81 7.82 -9.03 -16.11
CA TYR A 81 6.36 -9.20 -16.12
C TYR A 81 5.88 -9.65 -17.50
N ILE A 82 6.41 -9.04 -18.57
CA ILE A 82 6.17 -9.46 -19.96
C ILE A 82 6.58 -10.92 -20.15
N ASP A 83 7.75 -11.29 -19.62
CA ASP A 83 8.30 -12.63 -19.70
C ASP A 83 7.46 -13.67 -18.95
N ALA A 84 6.97 -13.32 -17.76
CA ALA A 84 6.19 -14.17 -16.87
C ALA A 84 4.71 -14.29 -17.25
N ALA A 85 4.17 -13.34 -18.03
CA ALA A 85 2.77 -13.38 -18.45
C ALA A 85 2.43 -14.70 -19.19
N PRO A 86 1.40 -15.45 -18.76
CA PRO A 86 1.11 -16.78 -19.31
C PRO A 86 0.48 -16.74 -20.70
N ARG A 87 -0.17 -15.62 -21.09
CA ARG A 87 -0.90 -15.51 -22.35
C ARG A 87 -0.32 -14.44 -23.30
N PRO A 88 -0.29 -14.67 -24.62
CA PRO A 88 0.27 -13.72 -25.58
C PRO A 88 -0.33 -12.31 -25.50
N GLU A 89 -1.66 -12.20 -25.38
CA GLU A 89 -2.36 -10.92 -25.32
C GLU A 89 -1.98 -10.09 -24.08
N GLN A 90 -1.63 -10.76 -22.97
CA GLN A 90 -1.08 -10.09 -21.79
C GLN A 90 0.32 -9.54 -22.06
N LYS A 91 1.15 -10.30 -22.78
CA LYS A 91 2.49 -9.84 -23.18
C LYS A 91 2.43 -8.63 -24.09
N TYR A 92 1.49 -8.63 -25.03
CA TYR A 92 1.33 -7.53 -25.97
C TYR A 92 0.94 -6.25 -25.26
N PHE A 93 -0.03 -6.31 -24.34
CA PHE A 93 -0.39 -5.15 -23.52
C PHE A 93 0.76 -4.69 -22.60
N LEU A 94 1.45 -5.60 -21.91
CA LEU A 94 2.56 -5.23 -21.04
C LEU A 94 3.71 -4.58 -21.83
N ALA A 95 3.92 -4.98 -23.10
CA ALA A 95 4.89 -4.32 -23.97
C ALA A 95 4.48 -2.89 -24.34
N THR A 96 3.18 -2.63 -24.56
CA THR A 96 2.69 -1.25 -24.77
C THR A 96 2.83 -0.41 -23.51
N GLN A 97 2.52 -0.99 -22.35
CA GLN A 97 2.73 -0.33 -21.06
C GLN A 97 4.19 0.06 -20.87
N GLN A 98 5.16 -0.80 -21.21
CA GLN A 98 6.58 -0.44 -21.08
C GLN A 98 6.95 0.82 -21.87
N VAL A 99 6.32 1.03 -23.03
CA VAL A 99 6.52 2.26 -23.81
C VAL A 99 5.90 3.46 -23.10
N ASP A 100 4.73 3.32 -22.49
CA ASP A 100 4.07 4.37 -21.71
C ASP A 100 4.92 4.76 -20.49
N GLU A 101 5.42 3.81 -19.70
CA GLU A 101 6.25 4.13 -18.51
C GLU A 101 7.56 4.84 -18.88
N VAL A 102 8.23 4.40 -19.96
CA VAL A 102 9.42 5.10 -20.47
C VAL A 102 9.04 6.53 -20.90
N ARG A 103 7.88 6.70 -21.52
CA ARG A 103 7.37 8.02 -21.91
C ARG A 103 7.06 8.90 -20.69
N HIS A 104 6.53 8.33 -19.62
CA HIS A 104 6.27 9.03 -18.36
C HIS A 104 7.58 9.49 -17.72
N SER A 105 8.58 8.61 -17.60
CA SER A 105 9.91 8.95 -17.09
C SER A 105 10.56 10.08 -17.91
N VAL A 106 10.47 10.03 -19.25
CA VAL A 106 10.96 11.11 -20.11
C VAL A 106 10.21 12.43 -19.88
N PHE A 107 8.89 12.38 -19.71
CA PHE A 107 8.08 13.56 -19.41
C PHE A 107 8.51 14.23 -18.09
N PHE A 108 8.62 13.47 -17.00
CA PHE A 108 9.05 14.02 -15.73
C PHE A 108 10.49 14.52 -15.78
N HIS A 109 11.43 13.76 -16.39
CA HIS A 109 12.79 14.24 -16.58
C HIS A 109 12.84 15.59 -17.32
N ARG A 110 12.06 15.75 -18.40
CA ARG A 110 11.95 17.04 -19.10
C ARG A 110 11.43 18.14 -18.18
N PHE A 111 10.39 17.88 -17.39
CA PHE A 111 9.86 18.87 -16.45
C PHE A 111 10.91 19.30 -15.41
N PHE A 112 11.62 18.34 -14.80
CA PHE A 112 12.70 18.63 -13.87
C PHE A 112 13.81 19.47 -14.50
N ARG A 113 14.23 19.12 -15.71
CA ARG A 113 15.31 19.84 -16.41
C ARG A 113 14.89 21.23 -16.91
N GLU A 114 13.74 21.33 -17.57
CA GLU A 114 13.32 22.53 -18.31
C GLU A 114 12.63 23.56 -17.40
N VAL A 115 11.91 23.10 -16.37
CA VAL A 115 11.11 23.94 -15.47
C VAL A 115 11.80 24.12 -14.12
N ILE A 116 12.14 23.01 -13.45
CA ILE A 116 12.76 23.06 -12.11
C ILE A 116 14.23 23.47 -12.19
N GLY A 117 14.91 23.15 -13.30
CA GLY A 117 16.34 23.40 -13.48
C GLY A 117 17.23 22.39 -12.74
N ALA A 118 16.76 21.15 -12.60
CA ALA A 118 17.45 20.07 -11.89
C ALA A 118 17.85 18.93 -12.83
N GLY A 119 19.14 18.58 -12.79
CA GLY A 119 19.74 17.49 -13.58
C GLY A 119 19.90 17.82 -15.07
N ASP A 120 20.96 17.28 -15.69
CA ASP A 120 21.23 17.43 -17.13
C ASP A 120 20.94 16.14 -17.92
N SER A 121 20.87 15.01 -17.21
CA SER A 121 20.63 13.66 -17.70
C SER A 121 19.58 12.97 -16.83
N ILE A 122 18.96 11.89 -17.32
CA ILE A 122 18.02 11.08 -16.53
C ILE A 122 18.66 10.67 -15.20
N SER A 123 19.86 10.10 -15.22
CA SER A 123 20.55 9.64 -14.01
C SER A 123 20.85 10.77 -13.00
N SER A 124 21.30 11.94 -13.47
CA SER A 124 21.55 13.08 -12.56
C SER A 124 20.27 13.68 -12.00
N THR A 125 19.18 13.60 -12.75
CA THR A 125 17.85 14.03 -12.28
C THR A 125 17.32 13.05 -11.23
N LEU A 126 17.49 11.73 -11.41
CA LEU A 126 17.08 10.72 -10.41
C LEU A 126 17.88 10.87 -9.10
N ALA A 127 19.18 11.14 -9.20
CA ALA A 127 20.00 11.41 -8.02
C ALA A 127 19.52 12.67 -7.27
N TYR A 128 18.96 13.66 -7.98
CA TYR A 128 18.39 14.86 -7.37
C TYR A 128 17.07 14.59 -6.62
N THR A 129 16.27 13.61 -7.06
CA THR A 129 14.99 13.27 -6.42
C THR A 129 15.15 12.38 -5.18
N GLU A 130 16.23 11.60 -5.11
CA GLU A 130 16.47 10.61 -4.05
C GLU A 130 16.30 11.14 -2.60
N PRO A 131 16.77 12.36 -2.23
CA PRO A 131 16.59 12.88 -0.89
C PRO A 131 15.12 13.12 -0.49
N GLN A 132 14.21 13.26 -1.46
CA GLN A 132 12.79 13.50 -1.21
C GLN A 132 12.03 12.22 -0.85
N LEU A 133 12.57 11.04 -1.20
CA LEU A 133 11.88 9.78 -1.02
C LEU A 133 11.85 9.40 0.47
N ASN A 134 10.68 9.03 0.99
CA ASN A 134 10.54 8.60 2.38
C ASN A 134 10.74 7.09 2.53
N TRP A 135 10.78 6.64 3.79
CA TRP A 135 10.99 5.23 4.12
C TRP A 135 9.94 4.30 3.52
N GLY A 136 8.65 4.69 3.55
CA GLY A 136 7.57 3.88 3.00
C GLY A 136 7.74 3.68 1.51
N TYR A 137 7.99 4.77 0.78
CA TYR A 137 8.22 4.77 -0.66
C TYR A 137 9.39 3.86 -1.05
N ARG A 138 10.57 4.06 -0.43
CA ARG A 138 11.76 3.24 -0.71
C ARG A 138 11.48 1.74 -0.51
N ASN A 139 10.82 1.34 0.59
CA ASN A 139 10.58 -0.08 0.85
C ASN A 139 9.55 -0.72 -0.10
N VAL A 140 8.59 0.05 -0.63
CA VAL A 140 7.67 -0.45 -1.68
C VAL A 140 8.45 -0.70 -2.97
N PHE A 141 9.27 0.24 -3.41
CA PHE A 141 10.05 0.12 -4.65
C PHE A 141 11.20 -0.90 -4.52
N ASP A 142 11.87 -1.01 -3.38
CA ASP A 142 12.80 -2.11 -3.09
C ASP A 142 12.12 -3.49 -3.18
N ARG A 143 10.81 -3.57 -2.89
CA ARG A 143 10.03 -4.81 -3.08
C ARG A 143 9.66 -5.02 -4.54
N LEU A 144 9.40 -3.95 -5.30
CA LEU A 144 9.16 -4.01 -6.75
C LEU A 144 10.39 -4.56 -7.48
N ASP A 145 11.59 -4.06 -7.17
CA ASP A 145 12.85 -4.55 -7.74
C ASP A 145 13.06 -6.05 -7.45
N ARG A 146 12.85 -6.46 -6.20
CA ARG A 146 12.91 -7.88 -5.83
C ARG A 146 11.84 -8.72 -6.52
N MET A 147 10.67 -8.15 -6.84
CA MET A 147 9.62 -8.87 -7.56
C MET A 147 10.02 -9.16 -9.00
N ALA A 148 10.70 -8.22 -9.66
CA ALA A 148 11.27 -8.45 -10.98
C ALA A 148 12.23 -9.65 -10.96
N ASP A 149 13.08 -9.76 -9.94
CA ASP A 149 13.96 -10.92 -9.74
C ASP A 149 13.22 -12.21 -9.40
N ASP A 150 12.17 -12.14 -8.57
CA ASP A 150 11.31 -13.27 -8.25
C ASP A 150 10.68 -13.83 -9.53
N LEU A 151 10.13 -12.97 -10.41
CA LEU A 151 9.50 -13.35 -11.67
C LEU A 151 10.49 -13.92 -12.70
N ARG A 152 11.74 -13.44 -12.72
CA ARG A 152 12.80 -14.05 -13.55
C ARG A 152 13.07 -15.49 -13.14
N LYS A 153 13.00 -15.80 -11.84
CA LYS A 153 13.30 -17.14 -11.26
C LYS A 153 12.10 -18.07 -11.29
N ASP A 154 10.91 -17.57 -10.98
CA ASP A 154 9.67 -18.33 -10.90
C ASP A 154 8.54 -17.62 -11.66
N ARG A 155 8.13 -18.22 -12.77
CA ARG A 155 7.02 -17.76 -13.62
C ARG A 155 5.71 -18.48 -13.33
N SER A 156 5.58 -19.09 -12.15
CA SER A 156 4.33 -19.72 -11.71
C SER A 156 3.18 -18.69 -11.69
N LEU A 157 1.96 -19.17 -11.94
CA LEU A 157 0.77 -18.30 -11.92
C LEU A 157 0.59 -17.55 -10.59
N PRO A 158 0.81 -18.15 -9.40
CA PRO A 158 0.75 -17.42 -8.13
C PRO A 158 1.82 -16.32 -8.00
N ASN A 159 3.04 -16.55 -8.50
CA ASN A 159 4.08 -15.52 -8.46
C ASN A 159 3.82 -14.40 -9.47
N PHE A 160 3.30 -14.73 -10.66
CA PHE A 160 2.81 -13.75 -11.61
C PHE A 160 1.66 -12.91 -11.02
N ALA A 161 0.66 -13.53 -10.37
CA ALA A 161 -0.42 -12.80 -9.71
C ALA A 161 0.08 -11.87 -8.59
N ARG A 162 1.09 -12.28 -7.82
CA ARG A 162 1.79 -11.39 -6.86
C ARG A 162 2.42 -10.20 -7.56
N GLY A 163 3.14 -10.43 -8.66
CA GLY A 163 3.68 -9.36 -9.49
C GLY A 163 2.60 -8.36 -9.90
N ILE A 164 1.54 -8.85 -10.55
CA ILE A 164 0.45 -8.01 -11.04
C ILE A 164 -0.19 -7.20 -9.90
N ALA A 165 -0.41 -7.82 -8.73
CA ALA A 165 -0.92 -7.12 -7.56
C ALA A 165 0.04 -6.03 -7.04
N LEU A 166 1.35 -6.28 -7.00
CA LEU A 166 2.32 -5.29 -6.58
C LEU A 166 2.33 -4.08 -7.52
N TYR A 167 2.51 -4.33 -8.81
CA TYR A 167 2.66 -3.27 -9.78
C TYR A 167 1.35 -2.49 -9.96
N HIS A 168 0.30 -3.16 -10.41
CA HIS A 168 -0.91 -2.46 -10.86
C HIS A 168 -1.83 -2.08 -9.70
N MET A 169 -1.91 -2.91 -8.67
CA MET A 169 -2.84 -2.64 -7.57
C MET A 169 -2.21 -1.82 -6.44
N VAL A 170 -0.93 -2.06 -6.10
CA VAL A 170 -0.25 -1.29 -5.06
C VAL A 170 0.40 -0.04 -5.66
N VAL A 171 1.33 -0.16 -6.60
CA VAL A 171 2.07 1.01 -7.11
C VAL A 171 1.15 1.97 -7.87
N GLU A 172 0.45 1.53 -8.90
CA GLU A 172 -0.39 2.43 -9.71
C GLU A 172 -1.69 2.80 -8.99
N ALA A 173 -2.52 1.80 -8.68
CA ALA A 173 -3.86 2.06 -8.19
C ALA A 173 -3.94 2.61 -6.76
N THR A 174 -2.98 2.30 -5.89
CA THR A 174 -3.00 2.74 -4.48
C THR A 174 -2.08 3.93 -4.23
N LEU A 175 -0.93 4.02 -4.90
CA LEU A 175 0.04 5.09 -4.66
C LEU A 175 -0.02 6.17 -5.74
N ALA A 176 0.04 5.83 -7.03
CA ALA A 176 0.07 6.83 -8.09
C ALA A 176 -1.25 7.61 -8.18
N GLN A 177 -2.39 6.92 -8.28
CA GLN A 177 -3.66 7.59 -8.56
C GLN A 177 -4.09 8.62 -7.49
N PRO A 178 -3.99 8.37 -6.17
CA PRO A 178 -4.24 9.42 -5.18
C PRO A 178 -3.28 10.59 -5.35
N GLY A 179 -1.98 10.34 -5.55
CA GLY A 179 -0.98 11.39 -5.79
C GLY A 179 -1.33 12.27 -7.00
N GLN A 180 -1.78 11.66 -8.10
CA GLN A 180 -2.22 12.36 -9.31
C GLN A 180 -3.42 13.26 -9.03
N HIS A 181 -4.46 12.71 -8.38
CA HIS A 181 -5.69 13.44 -8.09
C HIS A 181 -5.43 14.75 -7.35
N TYR A 182 -4.54 14.75 -6.35
CA TYR A 182 -4.25 15.96 -5.56
C TYR A 182 -3.36 16.98 -6.27
N ILE A 183 -2.41 16.52 -7.09
CA ILE A 183 -1.57 17.41 -7.91
C ILE A 183 -2.41 18.08 -9.00
N GLU A 184 -3.15 17.27 -9.77
CA GLU A 184 -3.92 17.73 -10.92
C GLU A 184 -5.00 18.71 -10.50
N ASP A 185 -5.72 18.42 -9.40
CA ASP A 185 -6.80 19.27 -8.92
C ASP A 185 -6.35 20.70 -8.60
N TYR A 186 -5.15 20.88 -8.04
CA TYR A 186 -4.67 22.21 -7.69
C TYR A 186 -4.19 22.99 -8.91
N PHE A 187 -3.27 22.42 -9.70
CA PHE A 187 -2.64 23.13 -10.80
C PHE A 187 -3.57 23.33 -11.99
N ALA A 188 -4.51 22.40 -12.23
CA ALA A 188 -5.55 22.59 -13.23
C ALA A 188 -6.50 23.73 -12.84
N LYS A 189 -6.94 23.82 -11.57
CA LYS A 189 -7.80 24.91 -11.08
C LYS A 189 -7.07 26.26 -11.08
N ALA A 190 -5.79 26.27 -10.75
CA ALA A 190 -4.97 27.48 -10.75
C ALA A 190 -4.61 27.97 -12.16
N GLY A 191 -4.67 27.10 -13.19
CA GLY A 191 -4.26 27.42 -14.55
C GLY A 191 -2.75 27.70 -14.69
N THR A 192 -1.97 27.23 -13.71
CA THR A 192 -0.51 27.40 -13.63
C THR A 192 0.16 26.11 -14.08
N MET A 193 1.25 26.20 -14.86
CA MET A 193 1.97 25.04 -15.45
C MET A 193 1.14 24.22 -16.47
N PRO A 194 0.72 24.85 -17.60
CA PRO A 194 -0.12 24.19 -18.59
C PRO A 194 0.52 22.96 -19.26
N GLY A 195 1.83 22.97 -19.52
CA GLY A 195 2.52 21.83 -20.11
C GLY A 195 2.56 20.63 -19.17
N PHE A 196 2.77 20.86 -17.87
CA PHE A 196 2.72 19.82 -16.85
C PHE A 196 1.31 19.24 -16.72
N ASN A 197 0.28 20.09 -16.71
CA ASN A 197 -1.12 19.62 -16.69
C ASN A 197 -1.46 18.77 -17.92
N GLU A 198 -0.99 19.16 -19.12
CA GLU A 198 -1.15 18.35 -20.34
C GLU A 198 -0.49 16.98 -20.19
N GLY A 199 0.75 16.94 -19.70
CA GLY A 199 1.47 15.69 -19.47
C GLY A 199 0.80 14.80 -18.45
N MET A 200 0.41 15.34 -17.29
CA MET A 200 -0.31 14.59 -16.25
C MET A 200 -1.65 14.04 -16.78
N THR A 201 -2.39 14.81 -17.56
CA THR A 201 -3.64 14.33 -18.20
C THR A 201 -3.38 13.11 -19.10
N ASN A 202 -2.28 13.13 -19.87
CA ASN A 202 -1.91 12.00 -20.71
C ASN A 202 -1.49 10.78 -19.86
N VAL A 203 -0.64 10.97 -18.85
CA VAL A 203 -0.23 9.92 -17.89
C VAL A 203 -1.46 9.30 -17.22
N SER A 204 -2.40 10.11 -16.72
CA SER A 204 -3.63 9.65 -16.07
C SER A 204 -4.51 8.80 -16.99
N ARG A 205 -4.55 9.10 -18.30
CA ARG A 205 -5.25 8.27 -19.30
C ARG A 205 -4.54 6.93 -19.54
N ASP A 206 -3.21 6.92 -19.45
CA ASP A 206 -2.38 5.73 -19.60
C ASP A 206 -2.54 4.80 -18.38
N GLU A 207 -2.45 5.35 -17.17
CA GLU A 207 -2.69 4.65 -15.91
C GLU A 207 -4.06 3.99 -15.80
N GLN A 208 -5.11 4.61 -16.36
CA GLN A 208 -6.45 3.98 -16.39
C GLN A 208 -6.43 2.64 -17.13
N ARG A 209 -5.62 2.51 -18.19
CA ARG A 209 -5.47 1.25 -18.92
C ARG A 209 -4.64 0.25 -18.13
N HIS A 210 -3.53 0.69 -17.51
CA HIS A 210 -2.66 -0.18 -16.72
C HIS A 210 -3.41 -0.80 -15.53
N ILE A 211 -4.15 0.02 -14.78
CA ILE A 211 -5.01 -0.45 -13.69
C ILE A 211 -6.10 -1.39 -14.21
N GLY A 212 -6.73 -1.07 -15.34
CA GLY A 212 -7.74 -1.92 -15.97
C GLY A 212 -7.19 -3.30 -16.33
N PHE A 213 -5.96 -3.35 -16.87
CA PHE A 213 -5.24 -4.58 -17.12
C PHE A 213 -4.99 -5.38 -15.84
N GLY A 214 -4.47 -4.74 -14.79
CA GLY A 214 -4.25 -5.37 -13.49
C GLY A 214 -5.51 -6.00 -12.91
N VAL A 215 -6.64 -5.27 -12.96
CA VAL A 215 -7.94 -5.77 -12.51
C VAL A 215 -8.38 -7.00 -13.31
N LYS A 216 -8.28 -6.94 -14.64
CA LYS A 216 -8.66 -8.04 -15.53
C LYS A 216 -7.86 -9.31 -15.22
N VAL A 217 -6.52 -9.18 -15.20
CA VAL A 217 -5.60 -10.30 -14.98
C VAL A 217 -5.84 -10.94 -13.62
N LEU A 218 -5.93 -10.14 -12.56
CA LEU A 218 -6.16 -10.67 -11.21
C LEU A 218 -7.50 -11.38 -11.10
N SER A 219 -8.54 -10.86 -11.76
CA SER A 219 -9.85 -11.52 -11.77
C SER A 219 -9.79 -12.91 -12.39
N GLU A 220 -9.06 -13.08 -13.49
CA GLU A 220 -8.86 -14.39 -14.10
C GLU A 220 -7.99 -15.30 -13.22
N CYS A 221 -6.88 -14.80 -12.67
CA CYS A 221 -6.03 -15.58 -11.75
C CYS A 221 -6.79 -16.08 -10.52
N PHE A 222 -7.66 -15.25 -9.93
CA PHE A 222 -8.44 -15.63 -8.73
C PHE A 222 -9.58 -16.60 -9.03
N ARG A 223 -10.10 -16.61 -10.26
CA ARG A 223 -11.06 -17.63 -10.71
C ARG A 223 -10.37 -18.96 -10.98
N GLU A 224 -9.12 -18.94 -11.45
CA GLU A 224 -8.36 -20.13 -11.81
C GLU A 224 -7.68 -20.80 -10.60
N SER A 225 -7.23 -20.03 -9.60
CA SER A 225 -6.35 -20.56 -8.55
C SER A 225 -6.51 -19.87 -7.19
N ASP A 226 -6.88 -20.64 -6.16
CA ASP A 226 -6.86 -20.19 -4.76
C ASP A 226 -5.42 -19.97 -4.24
N GLU A 227 -4.41 -20.60 -4.85
CA GLU A 227 -3.00 -20.31 -4.55
C GLU A 227 -2.64 -18.87 -4.95
N CYS A 228 -3.21 -18.35 -6.05
CA CYS A 228 -3.05 -16.95 -6.44
C CYS A 228 -3.65 -16.00 -5.39
N LYS A 229 -4.84 -16.30 -4.87
CA LYS A 229 -5.46 -15.53 -3.78
C LYS A 229 -4.59 -15.51 -2.54
N ALA A 230 -4.08 -16.67 -2.12
CA ALA A 230 -3.21 -16.79 -0.95
C ALA A 230 -1.90 -16.01 -1.13
N ALA A 231 -1.28 -16.12 -2.30
CA ALA A 231 -0.03 -15.46 -2.67
C ALA A 231 -0.18 -13.92 -2.67
N VAL A 232 -1.27 -13.39 -3.23
CA VAL A 232 -1.57 -11.95 -3.21
C VAL A 232 -1.87 -11.45 -1.80
N ALA A 233 -2.70 -12.15 -1.03
CA ALA A 233 -2.99 -11.76 0.36
C ALA A 233 -1.73 -11.77 1.25
N GLU A 234 -0.77 -12.64 0.96
CA GLU A 234 0.54 -12.65 1.61
C GLU A 234 1.38 -11.42 1.27
N LEU A 235 1.47 -11.08 -0.02
CA LEU A 235 2.16 -9.88 -0.49
C LEU A 235 1.58 -8.60 0.12
N LEU A 236 0.25 -8.46 0.14
CA LEU A 236 -0.39 -7.25 0.67
C LEU A 236 -0.11 -7.07 2.18
N ARG A 237 -0.06 -8.17 2.94
CA ARG A 237 0.36 -8.15 4.36
C ARG A 237 1.83 -7.77 4.54
N GLU A 238 2.69 -8.17 3.61
CA GLU A 238 4.10 -7.77 3.59
C GLU A 238 4.23 -6.25 3.39
N LEU A 239 3.47 -5.69 2.45
CA LEU A 239 3.59 -4.29 2.02
C LEU A 239 2.83 -3.28 2.87
N LEU A 240 1.79 -3.70 3.59
CA LEU A 240 0.92 -2.82 4.37
C LEU A 240 1.70 -1.80 5.23
N PRO A 241 2.79 -2.15 5.96
CA PRO A 241 3.52 -1.17 6.76
C PRO A 241 4.20 -0.07 5.95
N TYR A 242 4.58 -0.38 4.71
CA TYR A 242 5.28 0.53 3.82
C TYR A 242 4.30 1.42 3.06
N SER A 243 3.25 0.83 2.47
CA SER A 243 2.29 1.56 1.64
C SER A 243 1.56 2.66 2.39
N VAL A 244 1.16 2.41 3.65
CA VAL A 244 0.51 3.43 4.48
C VAL A 244 1.43 4.60 4.81
N ALA A 245 2.75 4.43 4.78
CA ALA A 245 3.71 5.48 5.11
C ALA A 245 4.12 6.35 3.91
N VAL A 246 3.71 5.98 2.69
CA VAL A 246 4.13 6.68 1.45
C VAL A 246 3.72 8.15 1.45
N PHE A 247 2.51 8.47 1.91
CA PHE A 247 2.04 9.86 1.95
C PHE A 247 2.34 10.57 3.28
N THR A 248 3.22 10.02 4.12
CA THR A 248 3.67 10.74 5.32
C THR A 248 4.53 11.94 4.89
N PRO A 249 4.09 13.19 5.16
CA PRO A 249 4.81 14.36 4.71
C PRO A 249 6.15 14.51 5.46
N PRO A 250 7.16 15.14 4.85
CA PRO A 250 8.45 15.39 5.49
C PRO A 250 8.29 16.03 6.87
N GLY A 251 8.90 15.41 7.89
CA GLY A 251 8.83 15.91 9.27
C GLY A 251 7.44 15.95 9.90
N TRP A 252 6.45 15.25 9.33
CA TRP A 252 5.03 15.38 9.70
C TRP A 252 4.47 16.81 9.54
N ASP A 253 5.09 17.62 8.67
CA ASP A 253 4.63 18.97 8.37
C ASP A 253 3.37 18.94 7.49
N LEU A 254 2.21 19.08 8.13
CA LEU A 254 0.90 19.06 7.45
C LEU A 254 0.71 20.25 6.50
N SER A 255 1.58 21.27 6.52
CA SER A 255 1.50 22.36 5.54
C SER A 255 1.77 21.89 4.11
N TYR A 256 2.43 20.74 3.92
CA TYR A 256 2.66 20.14 2.61
C TYR A 256 1.34 19.83 1.88
N THR A 257 0.31 19.31 2.57
CA THR A 257 -1.00 19.06 1.95
C THR A 257 -1.89 20.30 2.01
N ARG A 258 -1.88 21.02 3.14
CA ARG A 258 -2.77 22.18 3.37
C ARG A 258 -2.49 23.36 2.45
N CYS A 259 -1.27 23.49 1.93
CA CYS A 259 -0.93 24.54 0.96
C CYS A 259 -1.69 24.42 -0.37
N TYR A 260 -2.34 23.27 -0.61
CA TYR A 260 -3.22 23.01 -1.76
C TYR A 260 -4.71 22.93 -1.37
N GLY A 261 -5.04 23.14 -0.10
CA GLY A 261 -6.42 23.13 0.40
C GLY A 261 -6.94 21.77 0.87
N PHE A 262 -6.05 20.81 1.16
CA PHE A 262 -6.43 19.45 1.59
C PHE A 262 -5.81 19.08 2.94
N GLU A 263 -6.55 18.34 3.74
CA GLU A 263 -6.02 17.66 4.92
C GLU A 263 -5.37 16.33 4.51
N LEU A 264 -4.47 15.80 5.33
CA LEU A 264 -3.80 14.52 5.05
C LEU A 264 -4.82 13.38 5.00
N GLU A 265 -5.82 13.43 5.87
CA GLU A 265 -6.94 12.49 5.95
C GLU A 265 -7.68 12.36 4.62
N ASP A 266 -7.82 13.45 3.86
CA ASP A 266 -8.50 13.44 2.56
C ASP A 266 -7.80 12.47 1.61
N ILE A 267 -6.47 12.52 1.56
CA ILE A 267 -5.63 11.68 0.70
C ILE A 267 -5.83 10.19 1.01
N TYR A 268 -5.80 9.85 2.29
CA TYR A 268 -5.96 8.46 2.73
C TYR A 268 -7.40 7.96 2.52
N ALA A 269 -8.40 8.79 2.81
CA ALA A 269 -9.81 8.43 2.63
C ALA A 269 -10.14 8.22 1.14
N PHE A 270 -9.65 9.10 0.26
CA PHE A 270 -9.78 8.93 -1.19
C PHE A 270 -9.08 7.67 -1.68
N GLY A 271 -7.82 7.46 -1.26
CA GLY A 271 -7.05 6.27 -1.60
C GLY A 271 -7.77 4.98 -1.19
N LEU A 272 -8.33 4.95 0.03
CA LEU A 272 -9.09 3.80 0.51
C LEU A 272 -10.36 3.53 -0.29
N ARG A 273 -11.13 4.57 -0.63
CA ARG A 273 -12.32 4.41 -1.49
C ARG A 273 -11.95 3.84 -2.85
N SER A 274 -10.92 4.40 -3.45
CA SER A 274 -10.46 3.99 -4.78
C SER A 274 -9.95 2.55 -4.79
N VAL A 275 -9.10 2.17 -3.84
CA VAL A 275 -8.52 0.82 -3.77
C VAL A 275 -9.61 -0.23 -3.48
N ARG A 276 -10.57 0.04 -2.59
CA ARG A 276 -11.71 -0.86 -2.31
C ARG A 276 -12.51 -1.16 -3.58
N THR A 277 -12.83 -0.13 -4.36
CA THR A 277 -13.58 -0.30 -5.62
C THR A 277 -12.84 -1.19 -6.60
N LYS A 278 -11.53 -0.98 -6.79
CA LYS A 278 -10.74 -1.77 -7.73
C LYS A 278 -10.54 -3.21 -7.28
N TRP A 279 -10.28 -3.45 -5.99
CA TRP A 279 -10.16 -4.83 -5.48
C TRP A 279 -11.47 -5.60 -5.58
N ARG A 280 -12.62 -4.95 -5.34
CA ARG A 280 -13.94 -5.55 -5.61
C ARG A 280 -14.09 -5.94 -7.08
N ALA A 281 -13.61 -5.12 -8.01
CA ALA A 281 -13.64 -5.43 -9.44
C ALA A 281 -12.79 -6.66 -9.81
N THR A 282 -11.79 -7.05 -8.99
CA THR A 282 -11.05 -8.31 -9.21
C THR A 282 -11.89 -9.55 -8.85
N GLY A 283 -13.00 -9.40 -8.13
CA GLY A 283 -13.77 -10.52 -7.58
C GLY A 283 -13.15 -11.12 -6.31
N TYR A 284 -12.11 -10.50 -5.75
CA TYR A 284 -11.58 -10.83 -4.42
C TYR A 284 -11.34 -9.52 -3.63
N PRO A 285 -12.35 -9.03 -2.91
CA PRO A 285 -12.26 -7.77 -2.19
C PRO A 285 -11.32 -7.85 -0.98
N LEU A 286 -10.73 -6.71 -0.58
CA LEU A 286 -9.78 -6.65 0.54
C LEU A 286 -10.38 -7.14 1.86
N GLU A 287 -11.68 -6.96 2.04
CA GLU A 287 -12.46 -7.37 3.20
C GLU A 287 -12.50 -8.90 3.38
N GLU A 288 -12.35 -9.65 2.28
CA GLU A 288 -12.28 -11.12 2.28
C GLU A 288 -10.84 -11.65 2.44
N MET A 289 -9.85 -10.76 2.50
CA MET A 289 -8.43 -11.13 2.61
C MET A 289 -7.96 -11.12 4.07
N PRO A 290 -7.72 -12.28 4.71
CA PRO A 290 -7.41 -12.34 6.13
C PRO A 290 -6.15 -11.56 6.50
N GLY A 291 -6.31 -10.51 7.29
CA GLY A 291 -5.23 -9.69 7.85
C GLY A 291 -4.65 -8.62 6.92
N VAL A 292 -5.22 -8.40 5.72
CA VAL A 292 -4.77 -7.35 4.78
C VAL A 292 -5.32 -5.98 5.17
N LEU A 293 -6.62 -5.86 5.42
CA LEU A 293 -7.25 -4.65 5.96
C LEU A 293 -7.59 -4.90 7.43
N PRO A 294 -6.70 -4.56 8.38
CA PRO A 294 -6.89 -4.90 9.79
C PRO A 294 -7.93 -3.99 10.49
N LEU A 295 -8.55 -3.09 9.75
CA LEU A 295 -9.54 -2.12 10.23
C LEU A 295 -10.95 -2.58 9.90
N ASP A 296 -11.90 -2.10 10.69
CA ASP A 296 -13.32 -2.37 10.49
C ASP A 296 -13.79 -1.88 9.11
N PRO A 297 -14.26 -2.76 8.22
CA PRO A 297 -14.69 -2.36 6.89
C PRO A 297 -15.95 -1.48 6.92
N GLU A 298 -16.76 -1.57 7.98
CA GLU A 298 -17.99 -0.80 8.16
C GLU A 298 -17.74 0.65 8.59
N LEU A 299 -16.51 0.98 9.01
CA LEU A 299 -16.15 2.36 9.30
C LEU A 299 -16.02 3.17 8.02
N ASP A 300 -16.42 4.44 8.15
CA ASP A 300 -16.26 5.44 7.11
C ASP A 300 -14.76 5.58 6.73
N PRO A 301 -14.41 5.73 5.44
CA PRO A 301 -13.02 5.86 5.01
C PRO A 301 -12.24 6.97 5.72
N GLU A 302 -12.90 8.06 6.08
CA GLU A 302 -12.37 9.19 6.83
C GLU A 302 -11.99 8.79 8.27
N GLU A 303 -12.81 7.96 8.92
CA GLU A 303 -12.50 7.40 10.24
C GLU A 303 -11.30 6.44 10.16
N ILE A 304 -11.28 5.59 9.14
CA ILE A 304 -10.16 4.68 8.88
C ILE A 304 -8.86 5.46 8.67
N ALA A 305 -8.88 6.49 7.82
CA ALA A 305 -7.76 7.37 7.55
C ALA A 305 -7.24 8.01 8.84
N ARG A 306 -8.13 8.59 9.66
CA ARG A 306 -7.74 9.22 10.92
C ARG A 306 -7.09 8.24 11.90
N ARG A 307 -7.64 7.03 12.04
CA ARG A 307 -7.05 5.98 12.89
C ARG A 307 -5.66 5.57 12.40
N GLN A 308 -5.50 5.38 11.09
CA GLN A 308 -4.20 5.05 10.48
C GLN A 308 -3.17 6.16 10.72
N ILE A 309 -3.53 7.42 10.42
CA ILE A 309 -2.67 8.58 10.62
C ILE A 309 -2.28 8.73 12.09
N THR A 310 -3.24 8.55 13.01
CA THR A 310 -2.99 8.60 14.46
C THR A 310 -1.97 7.55 14.90
N LEU A 311 -2.12 6.30 14.43
CA LEU A 311 -1.17 5.24 14.74
C LEU A 311 0.21 5.44 14.10
N MET A 312 0.28 6.05 12.91
CA MET A 312 1.55 6.38 12.27
C MET A 312 2.28 7.52 13.01
N ARG A 313 1.57 8.58 13.41
CA ARG A 313 2.13 9.68 14.21
C ARG A 313 2.67 9.19 15.54
N ALA A 314 1.96 8.26 16.17
CA ALA A 314 2.35 7.61 17.41
C ALA A 314 3.52 6.62 17.25
N GLY A 315 4.06 6.39 16.05
CA GLY A 315 5.15 5.43 15.81
C GLY A 315 4.77 3.96 15.90
N VAL A 316 3.46 3.65 15.93
CA VAL A 316 2.95 2.28 15.96
C VAL A 316 2.95 1.67 14.55
N LEU A 317 2.57 2.48 13.54
CA LEU A 317 2.62 2.14 12.12
C LEU A 317 3.69 2.98 11.41
N GLY A 318 4.07 2.56 10.20
CA GLY A 318 5.06 3.26 9.37
C GLY A 318 6.50 3.02 9.83
N ALA A 319 7.36 4.02 9.61
CA ALA A 319 8.79 3.89 9.84
C ALA A 319 9.11 3.62 11.33
N PRO A 320 9.93 2.61 11.65
CA PRO A 320 10.36 2.37 13.03
C PRO A 320 11.08 3.60 13.61
N ASN A 321 10.50 4.23 14.62
CA ASN A 321 11.09 5.40 15.30
C ASN A 321 11.72 5.06 16.66
N GLY A 322 11.55 3.81 17.13
CA GLY A 322 12.13 3.30 18.38
C GLY A 322 11.46 3.78 19.67
N ALA A 323 10.43 4.64 19.59
CA ALA A 323 9.73 5.20 20.74
C ALA A 323 8.22 5.38 20.42
N PRO A 324 7.46 4.28 20.27
CA PRO A 324 6.04 4.38 20.02
C PRO A 324 5.31 4.93 21.26
N GLU A 325 4.37 5.84 21.05
CA GLU A 325 3.54 6.39 22.12
C GLU A 325 2.64 5.29 22.72
N SER A 326 2.44 5.34 24.03
CA SER A 326 1.65 4.36 24.79
C SER A 326 0.44 5.00 25.47
N SER A 327 -0.11 6.11 24.95
CA SER A 327 -1.30 6.71 25.55
C SER A 327 -2.50 5.73 25.53
N PRO A 328 -3.47 5.84 26.46
CA PRO A 328 -4.63 4.94 26.48
C PRO A 328 -5.40 4.88 25.17
N GLU A 329 -5.44 6.00 24.42
CA GLU A 329 -6.03 6.06 23.09
C GLU A 329 -5.27 5.23 22.07
N ILE A 330 -3.94 5.38 21.99
CA ILE A 330 -3.09 4.61 21.07
C ILE A 330 -3.15 3.12 21.40
N GLN A 331 -3.11 2.76 22.69
CA GLN A 331 -3.26 1.38 23.13
C GLN A 331 -4.59 0.78 22.65
N ARG A 332 -5.70 1.49 22.85
CA ARG A 332 -7.03 1.05 22.40
C ARG A 332 -7.09 0.86 20.88
N LEU A 333 -6.59 1.82 20.10
CA LEU A 333 -6.55 1.69 18.64
C LEU A 333 -5.72 0.48 18.19
N LEU A 334 -4.57 0.22 18.82
CA LEU A 334 -3.74 -0.94 18.49
C LEU A 334 -4.41 -2.25 18.90
N PHE A 335 -5.04 -2.32 20.07
CA PHE A 335 -5.70 -3.54 20.54
C PHE A 335 -6.99 -3.86 19.77
N ASP A 336 -7.69 -2.84 19.26
CA ASP A 336 -8.77 -3.02 18.28
C ASP A 336 -8.26 -3.73 17.02
N LEU A 337 -7.09 -3.35 16.51
CA LEU A 337 -6.45 -4.03 15.37
C LEU A 337 -6.06 -5.46 15.71
N VAL A 338 -5.42 -5.66 16.87
CA VAL A 338 -4.97 -6.99 17.34
C VAL A 338 -6.15 -7.95 17.48
N ALA A 339 -7.28 -7.48 18.00
CA ALA A 339 -8.49 -8.29 18.08
C ALA A 339 -9.01 -8.69 16.69
N ARG A 340 -9.02 -7.78 15.73
CA ARG A 340 -9.54 -8.03 14.37
C ARG A 340 -8.67 -9.00 13.56
N VAL A 341 -7.34 -8.91 13.69
CA VAL A 341 -6.43 -9.80 12.93
C VAL A 341 -6.23 -11.17 13.58
N ALA A 342 -6.75 -11.39 14.79
CA ALA A 342 -6.65 -12.67 15.46
C ALA A 342 -7.44 -13.75 14.71
N ARG A 343 -6.77 -14.82 14.29
CA ARG A 343 -7.40 -16.00 13.67
C ARG A 343 -8.17 -16.81 14.70
N THR A 344 -9.48 -16.62 14.76
CA THR A 344 -10.35 -17.24 15.77
C THR A 344 -10.52 -18.74 15.54
N GLU A 345 -10.40 -19.21 14.31
CA GLU A 345 -10.40 -20.63 13.95
C GLU A 345 -9.22 -21.38 14.57
N ALA A 346 -8.12 -20.70 14.89
CA ALA A 346 -6.94 -21.33 15.48
C ALA A 346 -7.16 -21.84 16.93
N VAL A 347 -8.24 -21.42 17.61
CA VAL A 347 -8.55 -21.85 18.97
C VAL A 347 -9.43 -23.12 19.06
N ASN A 348 -9.93 -23.62 17.93
CA ASN A 348 -10.66 -24.91 17.81
C ASN A 348 -11.74 -25.12 18.89
N GLY A 349 -12.59 -24.12 19.13
CA GLY A 349 -13.73 -24.21 20.06
C GLY A 349 -13.38 -24.21 21.55
N ALA A 350 -12.10 -24.15 21.91
CA ALA A 350 -11.68 -23.93 23.30
C ALA A 350 -11.36 -22.44 23.49
N PRO A 351 -12.05 -21.73 24.41
CA PRO A 351 -11.74 -20.35 24.72
C PRO A 351 -10.26 -20.18 25.05
N MET A 352 -9.68 -19.07 24.60
CA MET A 352 -8.29 -18.71 24.87
C MET A 352 -8.20 -17.26 25.28
N THR A 353 -7.57 -17.01 26.43
CA THR A 353 -7.29 -15.66 26.93
C THR A 353 -5.79 -15.39 26.89
N ILE A 354 -5.36 -14.47 26.03
CA ILE A 354 -3.99 -14.02 25.91
C ILE A 354 -3.87 -12.68 26.64
N GLN A 355 -2.93 -12.55 27.55
CA GLN A 355 -2.70 -11.34 28.32
C GLN A 355 -1.33 -10.75 28.00
N TRP A 356 -1.25 -9.44 27.88
CA TRP A 356 0.00 -8.69 27.83
C TRP A 356 0.16 -7.86 29.09
N ARG A 357 1.31 -8.02 29.74
CA ARG A 357 1.74 -7.14 30.84
C ARG A 357 2.92 -6.33 30.37
N PHE A 358 2.74 -5.02 30.28
CA PHE A 358 3.80 -4.13 29.84
C PHE A 358 4.57 -3.56 31.04
N SER A 359 5.88 -3.38 30.88
CA SER A 359 6.72 -2.68 31.86
C SER A 359 6.49 -1.16 31.89
N ASP A 360 5.93 -0.62 30.82
CA ASP A 360 5.89 0.81 30.46
C ASP A 360 4.54 1.23 29.83
N ALA A 361 3.50 0.40 29.96
CA ALA A 361 2.14 0.67 29.51
C ALA A 361 1.09 -0.08 30.35
N ALA A 362 -0.19 0.22 30.16
CA ALA A 362 -1.27 -0.45 30.89
C ALA A 362 -1.45 -1.89 30.39
N PRO A 363 -1.74 -2.88 31.25
CA PRO A 363 -1.96 -4.26 30.80
C PRO A 363 -3.22 -4.37 29.94
N TRP A 364 -3.24 -5.35 29.06
CA TRP A 364 -4.38 -5.69 28.20
C TRP A 364 -4.53 -7.18 28.09
N HIS A 365 -5.73 -7.63 27.73
CA HIS A 365 -5.96 -9.03 27.38
C HIS A 365 -6.89 -9.14 26.18
N LEU A 366 -6.69 -10.21 25.41
CA LEU A 366 -7.50 -10.61 24.27
C LEU A 366 -8.18 -11.92 24.62
N ARG A 367 -9.50 -11.93 24.58
CA ARG A 367 -10.31 -13.14 24.69
C ARG A 367 -10.74 -13.58 23.30
N ILE A 368 -10.47 -14.83 22.97
CA ILE A 368 -10.92 -15.50 21.75
C ILE A 368 -11.85 -16.63 22.14
N ASP A 369 -13.11 -16.54 21.75
CA ASP A 369 -14.17 -17.48 22.15
C ASP A 369 -15.28 -17.51 21.09
N ASN A 370 -15.74 -18.71 20.71
CA ASN A 370 -16.84 -18.92 19.76
C ASN A 370 -16.72 -18.10 18.45
N GLY A 371 -15.54 -18.08 17.83
CA GLY A 371 -15.31 -17.36 16.58
C GLY A 371 -15.26 -15.84 16.71
N ARG A 372 -15.26 -15.31 17.94
CA ARG A 372 -15.14 -13.88 18.24
C ARG A 372 -13.85 -13.61 19.00
N SER A 373 -13.32 -12.41 18.79
CA SER A 373 -12.15 -11.88 19.49
C SER A 373 -12.49 -10.50 20.03
N ALA A 374 -12.12 -10.23 21.29
CA ALA A 374 -12.31 -8.93 21.94
C ALA A 374 -11.11 -8.63 22.82
N ALA A 375 -10.56 -7.41 22.70
CA ALA A 375 -9.46 -6.94 23.52
C ALA A 375 -9.95 -5.90 24.52
N GLU A 376 -9.54 -6.04 25.78
CA GLU A 376 -9.96 -5.16 26.88
C GLU A 376 -8.76 -4.71 27.72
N PRO A 377 -8.76 -3.46 28.22
CA PRO A 377 -7.73 -2.99 29.13
C PRO A 377 -7.85 -3.69 30.48
N GLY A 378 -6.72 -3.92 31.13
CA GLY A 378 -6.64 -4.56 32.44
C GLY A 378 -6.11 -6.00 32.40
N VAL A 379 -6.06 -6.59 33.59
CA VAL A 379 -5.57 -7.95 33.83
C VAL A 379 -6.76 -8.90 33.88
N ALA A 380 -6.75 -9.94 33.05
CA ALA A 380 -7.73 -11.02 33.13
C ALA A 380 -7.46 -11.89 34.37
N PRO A 381 -8.50 -12.32 35.10
CA PRO A 381 -8.34 -13.18 36.27
C PRO A 381 -7.72 -14.54 35.92
N ASP A 382 -8.11 -15.13 34.79
CA ASP A 382 -7.73 -16.48 34.38
C ASP A 382 -7.09 -16.49 32.98
N ALA A 383 -5.94 -15.83 32.81
CA ALA A 383 -5.23 -15.81 31.53
C ALA A 383 -4.53 -17.15 31.25
N ASP A 384 -4.82 -17.77 30.10
CA ASP A 384 -4.16 -19.00 29.62
C ASP A 384 -2.67 -18.80 29.33
N LEU A 385 -2.33 -17.62 28.83
CA LEU A 385 -1.00 -17.19 28.45
C LEU A 385 -0.81 -15.72 28.82
N THR A 386 0.22 -15.41 29.61
CA THR A 386 0.65 -14.04 29.90
C THR A 386 1.99 -13.78 29.24
N LEU A 387 2.08 -12.72 28.44
CA LEU A 387 3.28 -12.23 27.77
C LEU A 387 3.76 -10.97 28.50
N GLU A 388 4.90 -11.06 29.19
CA GLU A 388 5.53 -9.90 29.84
C GLU A 388 6.58 -9.31 28.88
N THR A 389 6.43 -8.03 28.52
CA THR A 389 7.28 -7.32 27.54
C THR A 389 7.24 -5.81 27.75
N SER A 390 8.01 -5.02 26.98
CA SER A 390 7.77 -3.58 26.86
C SER A 390 6.75 -3.27 25.77
N TRP A 391 6.11 -2.10 25.83
CA TRP A 391 5.21 -1.58 24.79
C TRP A 391 5.94 -1.49 23.45
N ARG A 392 7.17 -0.97 23.48
CA ARG A 392 8.03 -0.88 22.29
C ARG A 392 8.23 -2.24 21.63
N ASP A 393 8.60 -3.26 22.41
CA ASP A 393 8.86 -4.60 21.89
C ASP A 393 7.58 -5.28 21.37
N PHE A 394 6.43 -4.98 22.00
CA PHE A 394 5.14 -5.43 21.50
C PHE A 394 4.78 -4.80 20.15
N VAL A 395 4.96 -3.49 19.99
CA VAL A 395 4.78 -2.81 18.71
C VAL A 395 5.77 -3.37 17.66
N GLY A 396 7.01 -3.60 18.06
CA GLY A 396 8.05 -4.22 17.22
C GLY A 396 7.61 -5.56 16.63
N VAL A 397 7.11 -6.46 17.49
CA VAL A 397 6.65 -7.79 17.09
C VAL A 397 5.35 -7.72 16.28
N SER A 398 4.38 -6.94 16.74
CA SER A 398 3.01 -6.94 16.18
C SER A 398 2.91 -6.17 14.86
N MET A 399 3.69 -5.09 14.71
CA MET A 399 3.54 -4.15 13.58
C MET A 399 4.78 -4.02 12.70
N GLN A 400 5.99 -4.20 13.26
CA GLN A 400 7.26 -3.90 12.57
C GLN A 400 8.02 -5.17 12.13
N GLY A 401 7.49 -6.36 12.40
CA GLY A 401 8.08 -7.63 11.96
C GLY A 401 9.30 -8.09 12.76
N GLU A 402 9.48 -7.59 13.98
CA GLU A 402 10.55 -8.06 14.88
C GLU A 402 10.34 -9.53 15.27
N ASP A 403 11.40 -10.36 15.25
CA ASP A 403 11.27 -11.78 15.59
C ASP A 403 11.11 -11.95 17.12
N PRO A 404 9.95 -12.45 17.60
CA PRO A 404 9.71 -12.65 19.03
C PRO A 404 10.68 -13.66 19.67
N ARG A 405 11.26 -14.61 18.91
CA ARG A 405 12.25 -15.57 19.42
C ARG A 405 13.51 -14.86 19.89
N GLY A 406 13.96 -13.85 19.15
CA GLY A 406 15.12 -13.04 19.52
C GLY A 406 14.89 -12.26 20.82
N LEU A 407 13.66 -11.77 21.04
CA LEU A 407 13.28 -11.09 22.28
C LEU A 407 13.18 -12.07 23.46
N MET A 408 12.66 -13.28 23.24
CA MET A 408 12.63 -14.33 24.26
C MET A 408 14.03 -14.75 24.71
N LEU A 409 14.95 -14.96 23.77
CA LEU A 409 16.36 -15.30 24.08
C LEU A 409 17.04 -14.21 24.92
N ARG A 410 16.72 -12.93 24.65
CA ARG A 410 17.22 -11.77 25.42
C ARG A 410 16.41 -11.47 26.67
N ARG A 411 15.41 -12.31 27.03
CA ARG A 411 14.50 -12.14 28.17
C ARG A 411 13.73 -10.81 28.16
N ARG A 412 13.51 -10.23 26.98
CA ARG A 412 12.69 -9.02 26.74
C ARG A 412 11.22 -9.35 26.51
N LEU A 413 10.93 -10.56 26.02
CA LEU A 413 9.59 -11.14 25.94
C LEU A 413 9.56 -12.42 26.78
N ARG A 414 8.72 -12.47 27.83
CA ARG A 414 8.66 -13.60 28.76
C ARG A 414 7.25 -14.20 28.77
N PRO A 415 7.01 -15.31 28.07
CA PRO A 415 5.74 -16.02 28.18
C PRO A 415 5.65 -16.78 29.51
N ARG A 416 4.50 -16.69 30.17
CA ARG A 416 4.10 -17.45 31.37
C ARG A 416 2.76 -18.12 31.12
N GLY A 417 2.56 -19.33 31.62
CA GLY A 417 1.34 -20.11 31.40
C GLY A 417 1.59 -21.32 30.50
N SER A 418 0.59 -21.71 29.71
CA SER A 418 0.61 -22.97 28.97
C SER A 418 1.52 -22.94 27.74
N LEU A 419 2.48 -23.87 27.65
CA LEU A 419 3.33 -24.06 26.47
C LEU A 419 2.51 -24.43 25.21
N ARG A 420 1.41 -25.17 25.40
CA ARG A 420 0.48 -25.50 24.31
C ARG A 420 -0.17 -24.23 23.75
N GLN A 421 -0.53 -23.30 24.62
CA GLN A 421 -1.13 -22.02 24.23
C GLN A 421 -0.10 -21.09 23.60
N LEU A 422 1.16 -21.11 24.06
CA LEU A 422 2.25 -20.40 23.39
C LEU A 422 2.49 -20.91 21.96
N ALA A 423 2.44 -22.23 21.74
CA ALA A 423 2.52 -22.79 20.38
C ALA A 423 1.29 -22.41 19.53
N ARG A 424 0.11 -22.37 20.13
CA ARG A 424 -1.14 -21.95 19.46
C ARG A 424 -1.14 -20.47 19.11
N LEU A 425 -0.49 -19.60 19.89
CA LEU A 425 -0.35 -18.17 19.59
C LEU A 425 0.21 -17.92 18.18
N GLN A 426 1.13 -18.75 17.71
CA GLN A 426 1.70 -18.64 16.36
C GLN A 426 0.69 -18.95 15.24
N LYS A 427 -0.42 -19.64 15.56
CA LYS A 427 -1.53 -19.88 14.63
C LYS A 427 -2.56 -18.75 14.68
N VAL A 428 -2.79 -18.18 15.87
CA VAL A 428 -3.66 -17.00 16.07
C VAL A 428 -3.07 -15.78 15.36
N PHE A 429 -1.77 -15.56 15.54
CA PHE A 429 -1.00 -14.52 14.86
C PHE A 429 0.13 -15.16 14.05
N PRO A 430 -0.17 -15.59 12.81
CA PRO A 430 0.86 -16.13 11.93
C PRO A 430 1.94 -15.09 11.72
N ARG A 431 3.19 -15.56 11.66
CA ARG A 431 4.31 -14.69 11.31
C ARG A 431 4.04 -14.06 9.94
N ARG A 432 4.35 -12.77 9.83
CA ARG A 432 4.57 -12.20 8.51
C ARG A 432 5.71 -12.97 7.85
N PRO A 433 5.60 -13.29 6.55
CA PRO A 433 6.72 -13.87 5.82
C PRO A 433 7.95 -13.02 6.11
N ASN A 434 9.07 -13.68 6.41
CA ASN A 434 10.30 -12.99 6.76
C ASN A 434 10.59 -11.95 5.67
N ARG A 435 11.14 -10.78 6.03
CA ARG A 435 11.88 -9.97 5.05
C ARG A 435 12.92 -10.93 4.47
N LEU A 436 12.70 -11.41 3.25
CA LEU A 436 13.69 -12.19 2.52
C LEU A 436 14.88 -11.23 2.40
N ARG A 437 15.89 -11.47 3.25
CA ARG A 437 17.14 -10.73 3.26
C ARG A 437 17.92 -11.05 2.00
#